data_AF-A0A8C0F1R7-F1
#
_entry.id   AF-A0A8C0F1R7-F1
#
_cell.length_a   1.000
_cell.length_b   1.000
_cell.length_c   1.000
_cell.angle_alpha   90.00
_cell.angle_beta   90.00
_cell.angle_gamma   90.00
#
_symmetry.space_group_name_H-M   'P 1'
#
loop_
_entity.id
_entity.type
_entity.pdbx_description
1 polymer ?
#
loop_
_entity_poly.entity_id
_entity_poly.type
_entity_poly.pdbx_seq_one_letter_code
_entity_poly.pdbx_strand_id
1 'polypeptide(L)' 'VFGERRSHLVNVTELVLDNCRSSNGEIEGLNDSFKELEFLSMANVELTSLAKLPTLSKLRKVRVARV' A
#
# COMPACT_ATOMS: atom_id res chain seq x y z
N VAL A 1 -25.05 -5.73 22.31
CA VAL A 1 -25.04 -5.23 20.92
C VAL A 1 -23.63 -4.73 20.62
N PHE A 2 -22.70 -5.65 20.29
CA PHE A 2 -21.40 -5.22 19.77
C PHE A 2 -21.63 -4.85 18.31
N GLY A 3 -21.79 -3.54 18.09
CA GLY A 3 -22.10 -2.95 16.81
C GLY A 3 -21.15 -3.44 15.71
N GLU A 4 -21.74 -3.61 14.53
CA GLU A 4 -21.09 -4.03 13.30
C GLU A 4 -19.82 -3.23 13.02
N ARG A 5 -18.66 -3.70 13.50
CA ARG A 5 -17.37 -3.23 12.97
C ARG A 5 -17.12 -3.94 11.67
N ARG A 6 -17.92 -3.60 10.64
CA ARG A 6 -17.51 -3.79 9.24
C ARG A 6 -16.21 -3.01 9.12
N SER A 7 -15.08 -3.72 9.13
CA SER A 7 -13.74 -3.18 8.94
C SER A 7 -13.69 -2.58 7.54
N HIS A 8 -14.17 -1.35 7.42
CA HIS A 8 -14.08 -0.51 6.24
C HIS A 8 -12.61 -0.08 6.12
N LEU A 9 -11.75 -0.99 5.66
CA LEU A 9 -10.39 -0.68 5.21
C LEU A 9 -10.38 0.29 4.01
N VAL A 10 -11.55 0.70 3.53
CA VAL A 10 -11.76 1.62 2.40
C VAL A 10 -11.28 3.06 2.66
N ASN A 11 -10.90 3.42 3.89
CA ASN A 11 -10.44 4.78 4.23
C ASN A 11 -8.96 4.83 4.64
N VAL A 12 -8.11 3.95 4.10
CA VAL A 12 -6.66 4.02 4.35
C VAL A 12 -6.08 5.14 3.48
N THR A 13 -5.66 6.23 4.11
CA THR A 13 -5.04 7.40 3.44
C THR A 13 -3.52 7.34 3.41
N GLU A 14 -2.91 6.60 4.33
CA GLU A 14 -1.46 6.47 4.44
C GLU A 14 -1.08 5.01 4.67
N LEU A 15 -0.14 4.52 3.86
CA LEU A 15 0.35 3.14 3.93
C LEU A 15 1.87 3.15 3.99
N VAL A 16 2.41 2.53 5.04
CA VAL A 16 3.86 2.41 5.26
C VAL A 16 4.21 0.92 5.26
N LEU A 17 5.01 0.51 4.29
CA LEU A 17 5.46 -0.86 4.05
C LEU A 17 6.97 -0.99 4.22
N ASP A 18 7.57 -0.16 5.08
CA ASP A 18 9.01 -0.15 5.28
C ASP A 18 9.47 -1.51 5.88
N ASN A 19 10.59 -2.06 5.39
CA ASN A 19 11.13 -3.39 5.76
C ASN A 19 10.21 -4.58 5.41
N CYS A 20 9.23 -4.38 4.53
CA CYS A 20 8.36 -5.46 4.08
C CYS A 20 9.12 -6.41 3.14
N ARG A 21 9.06 -7.71 3.41
CA ARG A 21 9.60 -8.75 2.51
C ARG A 21 8.58 -9.12 1.45
N SER A 22 8.79 -8.59 0.25
CA SER A 22 8.09 -8.99 -0.96
C SER A 22 8.63 -10.32 -1.48
N SER A 23 7.80 -11.37 -1.54
CA SER A 23 8.23 -12.73 -1.94
C SER A 23 8.90 -12.78 -3.33
N ASN A 24 8.41 -11.98 -4.28
CA ASN A 24 8.89 -12.01 -5.67
C ASN A 24 9.42 -10.64 -6.13
N GLY A 25 9.73 -9.76 -5.17
CA GLY A 25 9.98 -8.35 -5.46
C GLY A 25 8.77 -7.60 -5.99
N GLU A 26 7.58 -8.11 -5.70
CA GLU A 26 6.30 -7.49 -6.00
C GLU A 26 5.50 -7.26 -4.70
N ILE A 27 4.62 -6.26 -4.71
CA ILE A 27 3.74 -5.99 -3.59
C ILE A 27 2.49 -6.86 -3.73
N GLU A 28 2.21 -7.66 -2.71
CA GLU A 28 0.95 -8.42 -2.61
C GLU A 28 0.01 -7.74 -1.62
N GLY A 29 -1.30 -7.78 -1.91
CA GLY A 29 -2.34 -7.21 -1.03
C GLY A 29 -2.70 -5.74 -1.31
N LEU A 30 -1.94 -5.03 -2.15
CA LEU A 30 -2.34 -3.72 -2.67
C LEU A 30 -3.30 -3.92 -3.85
N ASN A 31 -4.53 -3.42 -3.71
CA ASN A 31 -5.59 -3.52 -4.71
C ASN A 31 -6.36 -2.18 -4.84
N ASP A 32 -7.29 -2.09 -5.78
CA ASP A 32 -8.05 -0.85 -6.02
C ASP A 32 -9.01 -0.48 -4.86
N SER A 33 -8.98 -1.18 -3.72
CA SER A 33 -9.72 -0.79 -2.51
C SER A 33 -9.07 0.39 -1.80
N PHE A 34 -7.79 0.66 -2.04
CA PHE A 34 -7.03 1.75 -1.45
C PHE A 34 -7.27 3.09 -2.18
N LYS A 35 -8.52 3.39 -2.54
CA LYS A 35 -8.87 4.59 -3.35
C LYS A 35 -8.57 5.91 -2.65
N GLU A 36 -8.58 5.91 -1.32
CA GLU A 36 -8.30 7.05 -0.46
C GLU A 36 -6.81 7.22 -0.16
N LEU A 37 -5.94 6.34 -0.65
CA LEU A 37 -4.52 6.37 -0.34
C LEU A 37 -3.85 7.58 -0.98
N GLU A 38 -3.34 8.48 -0.15
CA GLU A 38 -2.61 9.69 -0.54
C GLU A 38 -1.09 9.50 -0.43
N PHE A 39 -0.66 8.70 0.54
CA PHE A 39 0.75 8.47 0.84
C PHE A 39 1.11 6.98 0.88
N LEU A 40 2.16 6.62 0.16
CA LEU A 40 2.74 5.27 0.17
C LEU A 40 4.25 5.34 0.44
N SER A 41 4.72 4.70 1.51
CA SER A 41 6.16 4.53 1.80
C SER A 41 6.56 3.07 1.70
N MET A 42 7.65 2.84 0.99
CA MET A 42 8.24 1.53 0.74
C MET A 42 9.77 1.68 0.83
N ALA A 43 10.28 1.74 2.04
CA ALA A 43 11.71 1.80 2.31
C ALA A 43 12.25 0.41 2.70
N ASN A 44 13.48 0.10 2.28
CA ASN A 44 14.13 -1.17 2.61
C ASN A 44 13.29 -2.40 2.20
N VAL A 45 12.62 -2.29 1.05
CA VAL A 45 11.87 -3.39 0.43
C VAL A 45 12.62 -3.90 -0.79
N GLU A 46 12.69 -5.22 -0.96
CA GLU A 46 13.34 -5.87 -2.09
C GLU A 46 12.44 -5.84 -3.36
N LEU A 47 11.84 -4.69 -3.67
CA LEU A 47 10.96 -4.55 -4.84
C LEU A 47 11.76 -4.48 -6.14
N THR A 48 11.48 -5.44 -7.02
CA THR A 48 11.96 -5.49 -8.39
C THR A 48 11.04 -4.70 -9.33
N SER A 49 9.72 -4.66 -9.05
CA SER A 49 8.75 -3.95 -9.87
C SER A 49 7.57 -3.37 -9.07
N LEU A 50 7.14 -2.17 -9.48
CA LEU A 50 5.92 -1.50 -9.00
C LEU A 50 4.72 -1.74 -9.92
N ALA A 51 4.86 -2.60 -10.94
CA ALA A 51 3.82 -2.82 -11.95
C ALA A 51 2.52 -3.42 -11.40
N LYS A 52 2.59 -4.14 -10.27
CA LYS A 52 1.40 -4.65 -9.56
C LYS A 52 0.72 -3.61 -8.67
N LEU A 53 1.20 -2.36 -8.63
CA LEU A 53 0.47 -1.31 -7.94
C LEU A 53 -0.84 -1.03 -8.70
N PRO A 54 -1.99 -1.10 -8.01
CA PRO A 54 -3.27 -0.69 -8.57
C PRO A 54 -3.25 0.81 -8.91
N THR A 55 -4.24 1.26 -9.69
CA THR A 55 -4.32 2.69 -10.02
C THR A 55 -4.94 3.44 -8.86
N LEU A 56 -4.08 4.04 -8.03
CA LEU A 56 -4.49 4.78 -6.85
C LEU A 56 -4.76 6.24 -7.22
N SER A 57 -6.03 6.59 -7.50
CA SER A 57 -6.41 7.91 -8.04
C SER A 57 -6.10 9.08 -7.11
N LYS A 58 -6.05 8.86 -5.79
CA LYS A 58 -5.72 9.90 -4.80
C LYS A 58 -4.27 9.88 -4.35
N LEU A 59 -3.45 8.97 -4.88
CA LEU A 59 -2.06 8.83 -4.46
C LEU A 59 -1.25 10.02 -4.96
N ARG A 60 -0.80 10.85 -4.02
CA ARG A 60 -0.04 12.07 -4.31
C ARG A 60 1.44 11.88 -4.11
N LYS A 61 1.84 10.97 -3.22
CA LYS A 61 3.24 10.82 -2.84
C LYS A 61 3.60 9.35 -2.63
N VAL A 62 4.62 8.94 -3.36
CA VAL A 62 5.24 7.63 -3.23
C VAL A 62 6.69 7.82 -2.86
N ARG A 63 7.11 7.17 -1.78
CA ARG A 63 8.51 7.11 -1.38
C ARG A 63 8.99 5.67 -1.55
N VAL A 64 10.00 5.50 -2.39
CA VAL A 64 10.70 4.23 -2.57
C VAL A 64 12.15 4.47 -2.16
N ALA A 65 12.63 3.71 -1.18
CA ALA A 65 14.04 3.78 -0.78
C ALA A 65 14.66 2.39 -0.93
N ARG A 66 15.58 2.27 -1.89
CA ARG A 66 16.56 1.19 -1.96
C ARG A 66 17.75 1.62 -1.11
N VAL A 67 18.07 0.87 -0.07
CA VAL A 67 19.30 1.05 0.71
C VAL A 67 20.41 0.18 0.15
#